data_AF-A0A1Q6Z4V5-F1
#
_entry.id   AF-A0A1Q6Z4V5-F1
#
_cell.length_a   1.000
_cell.length_b   1.000
_cell.length_c   1.000
_cell.angle_alpha   90.00
_cell.angle_beta   90.00
_cell.angle_gamma   90.00
#
_symmetry.space_group_name_H-M   'P 1'
#
loop_
_entity.id
_entity.type
_entity.pdbx_description
1 polymer ?
#
loop_
_entity_poly.entity_id
_entity_poly.type
_entity_poly.pdbx_seq_one_letter_code
_entity_poly.pdbx_strand_id
1 'polypeptide(L)'
;MPFRVGQQIWIECDVKAGMSPNERSIRFELPAPEKRIVSGFVPERFVKPRSNGLPARVAAVIASPPEKGKVRVLLPGEVLTSTNPVLVDASWLKVHAP
;
A
#
# COMPACT_ATOMS: atom_id res chain seq x y z
N MET A 1 15.03 -1.20 -9.44
CA MET A 1 15.09 -2.68 -9.31
C MET A 1 13.80 -3.31 -9.84
N PRO A 2 13.80 -4.56 -10.34
CA PRO A 2 12.56 -5.27 -10.67
C PRO A 2 11.85 -5.72 -9.38
N PHE A 3 10.52 -5.50 -9.30
CA PHE A 3 9.70 -5.99 -8.20
C PHE A 3 9.64 -7.51 -8.24
N ARG A 4 9.96 -8.17 -7.12
CA ARG A 4 9.92 -9.64 -7.00
C ARG A 4 8.66 -10.07 -6.28
N VAL A 5 7.99 -11.12 -6.76
CA VAL A 5 6.83 -11.70 -6.06
C VAL A 5 7.24 -12.11 -4.63
N GLY A 6 6.40 -11.79 -3.66
CA GLY A 6 6.66 -12.02 -2.23
C GLY A 6 7.51 -10.94 -1.56
N GLN A 7 8.07 -9.98 -2.31
CA GLN A 7 8.81 -8.86 -1.74
C GLN A 7 7.85 -7.97 -0.93
N GLN A 8 8.21 -7.69 0.33
CA GLN A 8 7.54 -6.67 1.13
C GLN A 8 8.09 -5.29 0.80
N ILE A 9 7.19 -4.34 0.61
CA ILE A 9 7.46 -2.92 0.35
C ILE A 9 6.67 -2.06 1.34
N TRP A 10 7.06 -0.79 1.46
CA TRP A 10 6.38 0.18 2.33
C TRP A 10 5.78 1.28 1.46
N ILE A 11 4.46 1.41 1.49
CA ILE A 11 3.72 2.42 0.74
C ILE A 11 3.41 3.58 1.67
N GLU A 12 3.72 4.79 1.23
CA GLU A 12 3.33 6.00 1.97
C GLU A 12 1.82 6.21 1.92
N CYS A 13 1.22 6.48 3.09
CA CYS A 13 -0.22 6.64 3.19
C CYS A 13 -0.60 7.46 4.43
N ASP A 14 -1.82 7.99 4.41
CA ASP A 14 -2.45 8.50 5.62
C ASP A 14 -2.82 7.32 6.53
N VAL A 15 -2.55 7.46 7.82
CA VAL A 15 -2.84 6.46 8.85
C VAL A 15 -3.68 7.09 9.94
N LYS A 16 -4.79 6.44 10.30
CA LYS A 16 -5.66 6.81 11.43
C LYS A 16 -5.89 5.59 12.33
N ALA A 17 -6.41 5.82 13.52
CA ALA A 17 -6.93 4.74 14.37
C ALA A 17 -8.01 3.95 13.61
N GLY A 18 -7.95 2.62 13.69
CA GLY A 18 -8.98 1.72 13.16
C GLY A 18 -10.15 1.55 14.13
N MET A 19 -11.03 0.59 13.84
CA MET A 19 -12.16 0.27 14.72
C MET A 19 -11.71 -0.52 15.95
N SER A 20 -10.65 -1.33 15.79
CA SER A 20 -10.02 -2.07 16.89
C SER A 20 -8.71 -1.42 17.35
N PRO A 21 -8.30 -1.56 18.63
CA PRO A 21 -7.05 -0.99 19.15
C PRO A 21 -5.80 -1.40 18.36
N ASN A 22 -5.79 -2.65 17.87
CA ASN A 22 -4.69 -3.25 17.11
C ASN A 22 -4.81 -3.05 15.60
N GLU A 23 -5.71 -2.18 15.15
CA GLU A 23 -6.01 -1.93 13.75
C GLU A 23 -5.79 -0.46 13.42
N ARG A 24 -5.41 -0.21 12.17
CA ARG A 24 -5.22 1.13 11.64
C ARG A 24 -6.00 1.25 10.33
N SER A 25 -6.67 2.39 10.17
CA SER A 25 -7.26 2.76 8.90
C SER A 25 -6.18 3.40 8.03
N ILE A 26 -6.02 2.92 6.80
CA ILE A 26 -5.08 3.45 5.82
C ILE A 26 -5.84 4.13 4.68
N ARG A 27 -5.23 5.15 4.09
CA ARG A 27 -5.70 5.79 2.87
C ARG A 27 -4.53 6.28 2.03
N PHE A 28 -4.52 5.94 0.75
CA PHE A 28 -3.61 6.52 -0.24
C PHE A 28 -4.29 6.68 -1.60
N GLU A 29 -3.77 7.57 -2.42
CA GLU A 29 -4.35 7.91 -3.72
C GLU A 29 -3.42 7.42 -4.83
N LEU A 30 -3.98 6.68 -5.78
CA LEU A 30 -3.30 6.29 -7.01
C LEU A 30 -3.43 7.43 -8.02
N PRO A 31 -2.33 7.85 -8.68
CA PRO A 31 -2.35 8.94 -9.63
C PRO A 31 -3.11 8.57 -10.92
N ALA A 32 -3.19 9.51 -11.86
CA ALA A 32 -3.65 9.22 -13.21
C ALA A 32 -2.80 8.09 -13.84
N PRO A 33 -3.39 7.22 -14.70
CA PRO A 33 -4.71 7.35 -15.32
C PRO A 33 -5.88 6.81 -14.49
N GLU A 34 -5.65 6.01 -13.45
CA GLU A 34 -6.75 5.37 -12.71
C GLU A 34 -7.44 6.28 -11.69
N LYS A 35 -6.73 7.30 -11.14
CA LYS A 35 -7.23 8.26 -10.13
C LYS A 35 -8.20 7.62 -9.14
N ARG A 36 -7.67 6.75 -8.27
CA ARG A 36 -8.49 6.00 -7.31
C ARG A 36 -7.92 6.10 -5.91
N ILE A 37 -8.81 6.22 -4.92
CA ILE A 37 -8.46 6.14 -3.51
C ILE A 37 -8.48 4.68 -3.09
N VAL A 38 -7.39 4.21 -2.48
CA VAL A 38 -7.32 2.92 -1.80
C VAL A 38 -7.41 3.20 -0.31
N SER A 39 -8.49 2.72 0.32
CA SER A 39 -8.63 2.75 1.77
C SER A 39 -9.01 1.38 2.32
N GLY A 40 -8.64 1.16 3.57
CA GLY A 40 -8.80 -0.14 4.20
C GLY A 40 -8.39 -0.15 5.66
N PHE A 41 -8.51 -1.32 6.26
CA PHE A 41 -8.09 -1.61 7.61
C PHE A 41 -6.96 -2.63 7.59
N VAL A 42 -5.88 -2.33 8.29
CA VAL A 42 -4.72 -3.20 8.41
C VAL A 42 -4.31 -3.33 9.87
N PRO A 43 -3.82 -4.51 10.32
CA PRO A 43 -3.25 -4.67 11.64
C PRO A 43 -2.08 -3.70 11.85
N GLU A 44 -1.99 -3.11 13.03
CA GLU A 44 -0.98 -2.09 13.37
C GLU A 44 0.46 -2.57 13.13
N ARG A 45 0.74 -3.86 13.32
CA ARG A 45 2.07 -4.45 13.04
C ARG A 45 2.54 -4.29 11.60
N PHE A 46 1.63 -4.05 10.66
CA PHE A 46 1.93 -3.80 9.25
C PHE A 46 1.95 -2.30 8.91
N VAL A 47 1.91 -1.43 9.92
CA VAL A 47 1.93 0.01 9.75
C VAL A 47 3.14 0.59 10.47
N LYS A 48 3.87 1.46 9.77
CA LYS A 48 4.87 2.34 10.35
C LYS A 48 4.21 3.69 10.59
N PRO A 49 3.97 4.09 11.84
CA PRO A 49 3.40 5.40 12.13
C PRO A 49 4.36 6.50 11.71
N ARG A 50 3.82 7.71 11.54
CA ARG A 50 4.62 8.91 11.26
C ARG A 50 5.63 9.12 12.40
N SER A 51 6.91 9.27 12.07
CA SER A 51 7.98 9.44 13.07
C SER A 51 9.13 10.26 12.49
N ASN A 52 9.72 11.16 13.29
CA ASN A 52 10.93 11.93 12.94
C ASN A 52 10.89 12.58 11.54
N GLY A 53 9.76 13.20 11.18
CA GLY A 53 9.59 13.84 9.88
C GLY A 53 9.31 12.89 8.71
N LEU A 54 9.43 11.57 8.91
CA LEU A 54 9.05 10.57 7.91
C LEU A 54 7.54 10.38 7.87
N PRO A 55 6.94 10.23 6.68
CA PRO A 55 5.51 10.00 6.54
C PRO A 55 5.13 8.59 7.01
N ALA A 56 3.86 8.41 7.36
CA ALA A 56 3.36 7.10 7.76
C ALA A 56 3.33 6.15 6.55
N ARG A 57 3.53 4.85 6.79
CA ARG A 57 3.61 3.86 5.74
C ARG A 57 2.87 2.58 6.11
N VAL A 58 2.33 1.89 5.12
CA VAL A 58 1.77 0.55 5.26
C VAL A 58 2.61 -0.47 4.51
N ALA A 59 2.79 -1.65 5.11
CA ALA A 59 3.43 -2.76 4.46
C ALA A 59 2.52 -3.33 3.36
N ALA A 60 3.10 -3.66 2.23
CA ALA A 60 2.40 -4.31 1.15
C ALA A 60 3.31 -5.35 0.50
N VAL A 61 2.74 -6.40 -0.10
CA VAL A 61 3.49 -7.50 -0.68
C VAL A 61 3.26 -7.54 -2.18
N ILE A 62 4.33 -7.65 -2.97
CA ILE A 62 4.22 -7.82 -4.42
C ILE A 62 3.57 -9.18 -4.70
N ALA A 63 2.38 -9.18 -5.30
CA ALA A 63 1.58 -10.37 -5.57
C ALA A 63 1.76 -10.90 -7.01
N SER A 64 2.25 -10.07 -7.93
CA SER A 64 2.52 -10.48 -9.32
C SER A 64 3.82 -9.86 -9.84
N PRO A 65 4.48 -10.47 -10.84
CA PRO A 65 5.53 -9.78 -11.57
C PRO A 65 4.97 -8.53 -12.28
N PRO A 66 5.83 -7.55 -12.62
CA PRO A 66 5.42 -6.41 -13.44
C PRO A 66 5.00 -6.87 -14.85
N GLU A 67 3.77 -6.55 -15.24
CA GLU A 67 3.21 -6.87 -16.55
C GLU A 67 2.65 -5.58 -17.17
N LYS A 68 3.09 -5.24 -18.39
CA LYS A 68 2.67 -4.02 -19.10
C LYS A 68 2.77 -2.74 -18.25
N GLY A 69 3.80 -2.65 -17.39
CA GLY A 69 4.02 -1.50 -16.51
C GLY A 69 3.19 -1.48 -15.23
N LYS A 70 2.36 -2.51 -14.96
CA LYS A 70 1.55 -2.63 -13.75
C LYS A 70 1.98 -3.79 -12.86
N VAL A 71 1.71 -3.67 -11.57
CA VAL A 71 2.06 -4.65 -10.53
C VAL A 71 0.86 -4.82 -9.62
N ARG A 72 0.57 -6.06 -9.19
CA ARG A 72 -0.41 -6.31 -8.14
C ARG A 72 0.28 -6.29 -6.78
N VAL A 73 -0.34 -5.58 -5.84
CA VAL A 73 0.18 -5.40 -4.48
C VAL A 73 -0.89 -5.82 -3.48
N LEU A 74 -0.56 -6.79 -2.64
CA LEU A 74 -1.40 -7.28 -1.57
C LEU A 74 -1.19 -6.43 -0.31
N LEU A 75 -2.27 -5.87 0.22
CA LEU A 75 -2.27 -5.24 1.54
C LEU A 75 -2.67 -6.29 2.59
N PRO A 76 -1.92 -6.44 3.70
CA PRO A 76 -2.18 -7.45 4.71
C PRO A 76 -3.33 -7.00 5.63
N GLY A 77 -4.55 -6.99 5.10
CA GLY A 77 -5.78 -6.55 5.76
C GLY A 77 -6.95 -6.49 4.80
N GLU A 78 -7.96 -5.70 5.14
CA GLU A 78 -9.17 -5.55 4.36
C GLU A 78 -9.15 -4.21 3.59
N VAL A 79 -9.35 -4.27 2.28
CA VAL A 79 -9.44 -3.09 1.41
C VAL A 79 -10.90 -2.85 1.07
N LEU A 80 -11.39 -1.63 1.31
CA LEU A 80 -12.81 -1.30 1.20
C LEU A 80 -13.17 -0.70 -0.16
N THR A 81 -12.25 0.05 -0.77
CA THR A 81 -12.53 0.83 -1.99
C THR A 81 -11.96 0.18 -3.26
N SER A 82 -11.36 -1.01 -3.14
CA SER A 82 -10.73 -1.70 -4.25
C SER A 82 -10.65 -3.21 -4.02
N THR A 83 -10.30 -3.96 -5.07
CA THR A 83 -9.98 -5.38 -4.99
C THR A 83 -8.58 -5.56 -4.39
N ASN A 84 -8.41 -6.51 -3.48
CA ASN A 84 -7.12 -6.92 -2.94
C ASN A 84 -6.74 -8.29 -3.55
N PRO A 85 -5.60 -8.44 -4.26
CA PRO A 85 -4.51 -7.47 -4.48
C PRO A 85 -4.88 -6.26 -5.34
N VAL A 86 -4.36 -5.09 -4.95
CA VAL A 86 -4.56 -3.81 -5.64
C VAL A 86 -3.62 -3.72 -6.84
N LEU A 87 -4.16 -3.39 -8.01
CA LEU A 87 -3.35 -3.10 -9.21
C LEU A 87 -2.82 -1.66 -9.14
N VAL A 88 -1.51 -1.49 -9.33
CA VAL A 88 -0.82 -0.20 -9.30
C VAL A 88 0.21 -0.09 -10.43
N ASP A 89 0.53 1.13 -10.84
CA ASP A 89 1.63 1.37 -11.80
C ASP A 89 2.99 1.12 -11.15
N ALA A 90 3.87 0.41 -11.86
CA ALA A 90 5.22 0.10 -11.41
C ALA A 90 6.07 1.37 -11.20
N SER A 91 5.81 2.43 -11.98
CA SER A 91 6.46 3.73 -11.83
C SER A 91 6.08 4.42 -10.52
N TRP A 92 4.79 4.41 -10.18
CA TRP A 92 4.29 4.93 -8.91
C TRP A 92 4.89 4.17 -7.72
N LEU A 93 4.94 2.84 -7.82
CA LEU A 93 5.45 1.99 -6.75
C LEU A 93 6.93 2.24 -6.42
N LYS A 94 7.75 2.62 -7.43
CA LYS A 94 9.17 2.97 -7.25
C LYS A 94 9.38 4.23 -6.42
N VAL A 95 8.41 5.16 -6.39
CA VAL A 95 8.50 6.38 -5.59
C VAL A 95 8.41 6.05 -4.10
N HIS A 96 7.61 5.05 -3.74
CA HIS A 96 7.37 4.67 -2.36
C HIS A 96 8.35 3.60 -1.85
N ALA A 97 8.85 2.74 -2.74
CA ALA A 97 9.79 1.67 -2.43
C ALA A 97 11.01 1.72 -3.38
N PRO A 98 11.97 2.62 -3.13
CA PRO A 98 13.21 2.71 -3.91
C PRO A 98 14.07 1.44 -3.82
#